data_AF-I1THW2-F1
#
_entry.id   AF-I1THW2-F1
#
_cell.length_a   1.000
_cell.length_b   1.000
_cell.length_c   1.000
_cell.angle_alpha   90.00
_cell.angle_beta   90.00
_cell.angle_gamma   90.00
#
_symmetry.space_group_name_H-M   'P 1'
#
loop_
_entity.id
_entity.type
_entity.pdbx_description
1 polymer ?
#
loop_
_entity_poly.entity_id
_entity_poly.type
_entity_poly.pdbx_seq_one_letter_code
_entity_poly.pdbx_strand_id
1 'polypeptide(L)'
;KDGAGSVVLRAEEPEDMWHIYNLIHVSDSVKTTTIRKVVKEGVTGSTSSQRVRMTLHIEVEQVNFDPALCVLRIKGKNIMESQHVRLGAYHTLDLEMNRDFTLTKNCWDVMSLERIEMACDITKQAELAAVVMQVGLAHLCLIKGDMTVIRAKIETSVPKKRPGNSAHAKGTEKFYENIVRSIR
;
A
#
# COMPACT_ATOMS: atom_id res chain seq x y z
N LYS A 1 28.23 17.02 0.63
CA LYS A 1 27.16 17.03 1.65
C LYS A 1 26.89 15.58 2.01
N ASP A 2 26.81 15.27 3.31
CA ASP A 2 26.99 13.92 3.87
C ASP A 2 25.81 12.97 3.64
N GLY A 3 25.08 13.14 2.53
CA GLY A 3 23.88 12.37 2.18
C GLY A 3 22.65 12.67 3.05
N ALA A 4 22.81 13.23 4.24
CA ALA A 4 21.69 13.52 5.15
C ALA A 4 20.73 14.56 4.60
N GLY A 5 19.43 14.32 4.77
CA GLY A 5 18.40 15.26 4.33
C GLY A 5 16.98 14.78 4.60
N SER A 6 16.02 15.67 4.34
CA SER A 6 14.60 15.38 4.42
C SER A 6 13.89 15.74 3.12
N VAL A 7 12.89 14.94 2.76
CA VAL A 7 12.06 15.14 1.57
C VAL A 7 10.59 15.02 1.97
N VAL A 8 9.75 15.91 1.46
CA VAL A 8 8.29 15.82 1.59
C VAL A 8 7.76 15.07 0.38
N LEU A 9 7.01 14.01 0.63
CA LEU A 9 6.47 13.12 -0.39
C LEU A 9 4.96 12.97 -0.21
N ARG A 10 4.27 12.70 -1.31
CA ARG A 10 2.85 12.39 -1.39
C ARG A 10 2.67 11.23 -2.35
N ALA A 11 1.97 10.18 -1.92
CA ALA A 11 1.49 9.13 -2.82
C ALA A 11 0.21 9.62 -3.51
N GLU A 12 0.20 9.65 -4.83
CA GLU A 12 -0.98 10.00 -5.63
C GLU A 12 -1.68 8.73 -6.12
N GLU A 13 -0.90 7.69 -6.41
CA GLU A 13 -1.36 6.41 -6.92
C GLU A 13 -1.08 5.23 -5.96
N PRO A 14 -1.80 4.11 -6.09
CA PRO A 14 -1.55 2.93 -5.26
C PRO A 14 -0.13 2.35 -5.43
N GLU A 15 0.47 2.52 -6.62
CA GLU A 15 1.85 2.11 -6.91
C GLU A 15 2.87 2.90 -6.08
N ASP A 16 2.64 4.20 -5.87
CA ASP A 16 3.52 5.03 -5.06
C ASP A 16 3.70 4.46 -3.65
N MET A 17 2.66 3.82 -3.10
CA MET A 17 2.75 3.17 -1.79
C MET A 17 3.77 2.04 -1.76
N TRP A 18 3.94 1.32 -2.88
CA TRP A 18 4.99 0.32 -3.04
C TRP A 18 6.37 0.94 -3.18
N HIS A 19 6.49 2.04 -3.93
CA HIS A 19 7.73 2.79 -4.00
C HIS A 19 8.15 3.32 -2.62
N ILE A 20 7.21 3.88 -1.86
CA ILE A 20 7.42 4.37 -0.49
C ILE A 20 7.81 3.23 0.45
N TYR A 21 7.16 2.07 0.35
CA TYR A 21 7.52 0.89 1.15
C TYR A 21 8.99 0.52 1.00
N ASN A 22 9.49 0.53 -0.23
CA ASN A 22 10.89 0.21 -0.52
C ASN A 22 11.85 1.38 -0.24
N LEU A 23 11.33 2.60 -0.09
CA LEU A 23 12.12 3.79 0.23
C LEU A 23 12.39 3.91 1.73
N ILE A 24 11.44 3.50 2.58
CA ILE A 24 11.54 3.66 4.04
C ILE A 24 12.30 2.47 4.64
N HIS A 25 13.35 2.75 5.41
CA HIS A 25 14.13 1.76 6.13
C HIS A 25 14.06 1.95 7.64
N VAL A 26 14.44 0.90 8.37
CA VAL A 26 14.62 0.98 9.83
C VAL A 26 15.66 2.05 10.16
N SER A 27 15.43 2.78 11.25
CA SER A 27 16.24 3.94 11.69
C SER A 27 16.07 5.21 10.86
N ASP A 28 15.27 5.21 9.79
CA ASP A 28 14.78 6.46 9.20
C ASP A 28 13.77 7.13 10.13
N SER A 29 13.49 8.41 9.90
CA SER A 29 12.42 9.09 10.63
C SER A 29 11.33 9.62 9.70
N VAL A 30 10.09 9.37 10.10
CA VAL A 30 8.89 9.75 9.36
C VAL A 30 8.05 10.70 10.18
N LYS A 31 7.67 11.82 9.58
CA LYS A 31 6.77 12.81 10.15
C LYS A 31 5.50 12.90 9.33
N THR A 32 4.37 12.63 9.95
CA THR A 32 3.06 12.82 9.31
C THR A 32 2.01 13.25 10.32
N THR A 33 0.90 13.77 9.81
CA THR A 33 -0.28 14.04 10.62
C THR A 33 -1.02 12.72 10.86
N THR A 34 -1.59 12.51 12.04
CA THR A 34 -2.50 11.39 12.32
C THR A 34 -3.66 11.85 13.20
N ILE A 35 -4.72 11.06 13.28
CA ILE A 35 -5.85 11.32 14.18
C ILE A 35 -5.89 10.18 15.19
N ARG A 36 -5.74 10.51 16.47
CA ARG A 36 -5.72 9.52 17.56
C ARG A 36 -6.73 9.88 18.64
N LYS A 37 -7.31 8.86 19.26
CA LYS A 37 -8.13 9.00 20.45
C LYS A 37 -7.20 9.23 21.63
N VAL A 38 -7.29 10.42 22.23
CA VAL A 38 -6.60 10.77 23.48
C VAL A 38 -7.59 10.56 24.60
N VAL A 39 -7.20 9.75 25.59
CA VAL A 39 -7.97 9.56 26.82
C VAL A 39 -7.35 10.47 27.88
N LYS A 40 -8.17 11.35 28.46
CA LYS A 40 -7.80 12.19 29.60
C LYS A 40 -8.51 11.66 30.83
N GLU A 41 -7.73 11.33 31.86
CA GLU A 41 -8.25 10.98 33.17
C GLU A 41 -8.34 12.27 34.02
N GLY A 42 -9.56 12.57 34.47
CA GLY A 42 -9.81 13.67 35.39
C GLY A 42 -9.41 13.31 36.82
N VAL A 43 -9.23 14.33 37.66
CA VAL A 43 -8.81 14.19 39.07
C VAL A 43 -9.81 13.39 39.91
N THR A 44 -11.07 13.29 39.45
CA THR A 44 -12.16 12.51 40.07
C THR A 44 -12.28 11.08 39.54
N GLY A 45 -11.34 10.61 38.71
CA GLY A 45 -11.39 9.27 38.09
C GLY A 45 -12.32 9.17 36.87
N SER A 46 -12.91 10.30 36.44
CA SER A 46 -13.71 10.34 35.22
C SER A 46 -12.82 10.32 33.97
N THR A 47 -13.07 9.41 33.04
CA THR A 47 -12.35 9.32 31.76
C THR A 47 -13.11 10.06 30.67
N SER A 48 -12.49 11.06 30.05
CA SER A 48 -13.00 11.72 28.86
C SER A 48 -12.12 11.36 27.67
N SER A 49 -12.74 11.06 26.52
CA SER A 49 -11.99 10.70 25.33
C SER A 49 -12.31 11.62 24.16
N GLN A 50 -11.26 12.13 23.52
CA GLN A 50 -11.38 13.05 22.39
C GLN A 50 -10.50 12.56 21.24
N ARG A 51 -11.00 12.64 20.00
CA ARG A 51 -10.17 12.41 18.81
C ARG A 51 -9.44 13.71 18.48
N VAL A 52 -8.11 13.66 18.51
CA VAL A 52 -7.25 14.81 18.28
C VAL A 52 -6.39 14.54 17.05
N ARG A 53 -6.37 15.51 16.13
CA ARG A 53 -5.41 15.54 15.02
C ARG A 53 -4.08 16.03 15.56
N MET A 54 -3.01 15.28 15.33
CA MET A 54 -1.68 15.61 15.80
C MET A 54 -0.62 15.20 14.78
N THR A 55 0.47 15.94 14.73
CA THR A 55 1.64 15.56 13.94
C THR A 55 2.57 14.75 14.82
N LEU A 56 2.96 13.56 14.35
CA LEU A 56 3.88 12.67 15.04
C LEU A 56 5.13 12.51 14.19
N HIS A 57 6.27 12.46 14.85
CA HIS A 57 7.57 12.21 14.25
C HIS A 57 8.14 10.97 14.91
N ILE A 58 8.18 9.86 14.16
CA ILE A 58 8.65 8.58 14.68
C ILE A 58 9.95 8.17 14.01
N GLU A 59 10.81 7.50 14.77
CA GLU A 59 11.89 6.67 14.24
C GLU A 59 11.33 5.30 13.89
N VAL A 60 11.58 4.85 12.67
CA VAL A 60 11.02 3.63 12.09
C VAL A 60 11.70 2.40 12.69
N GLU A 61 10.92 1.50 13.27
CA GLU A 61 11.38 0.17 13.70
C GLU A 61 10.85 -0.95 12.80
N GLN A 62 9.66 -0.79 12.23
CA GLN A 62 9.04 -1.78 11.35
C GLN A 62 8.13 -1.10 10.34
N VAL A 63 8.16 -1.59 9.10
CA VAL A 63 7.26 -1.17 8.03
C VAL A 63 6.51 -2.40 7.53
N ASN A 64 5.18 -2.31 7.44
CA ASN A 64 4.33 -3.34 6.85
C ASN A 64 3.49 -2.72 5.74
N PHE A 65 3.38 -3.42 4.62
CA PHE A 65 2.55 -3.02 3.50
C PHE A 65 1.39 -4.00 3.35
N ASP A 66 0.17 -3.48 3.18
CA ASP A 66 -1.01 -4.26 2.82
C ASP A 66 -1.33 -4.04 1.33
N PRO A 67 -1.04 -5.01 0.44
CA PRO A 67 -1.30 -4.88 -0.99
C PRO A 67 -2.79 -4.77 -1.35
N ALA A 68 -3.69 -5.29 -0.51
CA ALA A 68 -5.12 -5.28 -0.80
C ALA A 68 -5.74 -3.92 -0.47
N LEU A 69 -5.29 -3.29 0.62
CA LEU A 69 -5.77 -1.97 1.05
C LEU A 69 -4.92 -0.81 0.51
N CYS A 70 -3.74 -1.10 -0.04
CA CYS A 70 -2.77 -0.10 -0.48
C CYS A 70 -2.40 0.88 0.66
N VAL A 71 -2.30 0.36 1.89
CA VAL A 71 -1.95 1.13 3.09
C VAL A 71 -0.60 0.69 3.61
N LEU A 72 0.22 1.66 4.01
CA LEU A 72 1.52 1.42 4.60
C LEU A 72 1.49 1.73 6.09
N ARG A 73 1.82 0.73 6.90
CA ARG A 73 1.80 0.81 8.36
C ARG A 73 3.21 0.84 8.91
N ILE A 74 3.59 1.96 9.50
CA ILE A 74 4.91 2.22 10.05
C ILE A 74 4.83 2.18 11.57
N LYS A 75 5.54 1.27 12.22
CA LYS A 75 5.67 1.22 13.67
C LYS A 75 7.02 1.79 14.08
N GLY A 76 7.00 2.59 15.14
CA GLY A 76 8.19 3.28 15.60
C GLY A 76 8.03 3.97 16.95
N LYS A 77 9.11 4.58 17.42
CA LYS A 77 9.13 5.38 18.64
C LYS A 77 9.03 6.86 18.30
N ASN A 78 8.24 7.61 19.07
CA ASN A 78 8.15 9.06 18.91
C ASN A 78 9.47 9.73 19.34
N ILE A 79 10.11 10.46 18.42
CA ILE A 79 11.40 11.12 18.68
C ILE A 79 11.27 12.61 18.99
N MET A 80 10.09 13.20 18.78
CA MET A 80 9.83 14.62 19.04
C MET A 80 8.71 14.78 20.06
N GLU A 81 8.86 15.68 21.02
CA GLU A 81 7.81 15.94 22.00
C GLU A 81 6.54 16.45 21.31
N SER A 82 5.40 15.85 21.67
CA SER A 82 4.08 16.22 21.18
C SER A 82 3.16 16.44 22.36
N GLN A 83 2.24 17.40 22.26
CA GLN A 83 1.33 17.78 23.35
C GLN A 83 0.53 16.60 23.95
N HIS A 84 0.31 15.55 23.16
CA HIS A 84 -0.52 14.41 23.53
C HIS A 84 0.25 13.09 23.60
N VAL A 85 1.53 13.07 23.21
CA VAL A 85 2.33 11.85 23.07
C VAL A 85 3.70 12.08 23.68
N ARG A 86 4.05 11.22 24.64
CA ARG A 86 5.34 11.26 25.32
C ARG A 86 6.48 10.91 24.36
N LEU A 87 7.66 11.46 24.62
CA LEU A 87 8.88 11.10 23.91
C LEU A 87 9.22 9.62 24.20
N GLY A 88 9.67 8.89 23.17
CA GLY A 88 9.96 7.45 23.23
C GLY A 88 8.74 6.53 23.22
N ALA A 89 7.52 7.07 23.23
CA ALA A 89 6.31 6.26 23.18
C ALA A 89 6.15 5.56 21.82
N TYR A 90 5.72 4.30 21.87
CA TYR A 90 5.47 3.50 20.69
C TYR A 90 4.19 3.92 19.98
N HIS A 91 4.32 4.18 18.68
CA HIS A 91 3.18 4.50 17.82
C HIS A 91 3.27 3.77 16.49
N THR A 92 2.10 3.64 15.90
CA THR A 92 1.93 3.16 14.53
C THR A 92 1.35 4.29 13.71
N LEU A 93 1.97 4.65 12.60
CA LEU A 93 1.46 5.60 11.63
C LEU A 93 0.93 4.80 10.44
N ASP A 94 -0.29 5.09 10.03
CA ASP A 94 -0.83 4.59 8.77
C ASP A 94 -0.64 5.73 7.75
N LEU A 95 0.23 5.49 6.76
CA LEU A 95 0.34 6.36 5.59
C LEU A 95 -0.76 5.99 4.61
N GLU A 96 -1.49 7.01 4.19
CA GLU A 96 -2.61 6.93 3.27
C GLU A 96 -2.25 7.68 1.99
N MET A 97 -2.89 7.31 0.88
CA MET A 97 -2.79 8.06 -0.37
C MET A 97 -3.27 9.51 -0.19
N ASN A 98 -2.74 10.40 -1.01
CA ASN A 98 -3.04 11.83 -1.05
C ASN A 98 -2.75 12.58 0.26
N ARG A 99 -1.84 12.05 1.07
CA ARG A 99 -1.40 12.65 2.33
C ARG A 99 0.09 12.92 2.32
N ASP A 100 0.45 14.14 2.69
CA ASP A 100 1.85 14.52 2.83
C ASP A 100 2.49 13.86 4.05
N PHE A 101 3.70 13.37 3.84
CA PHE A 101 4.60 12.97 4.91
C PHE A 101 6.01 13.44 4.60
N THR A 102 6.80 13.65 5.65
CA THR A 102 8.22 13.98 5.52
C THR A 102 9.02 12.76 5.91
N LEU A 103 9.89 12.32 4.99
CA LEU A 103 10.87 11.27 5.22
C LEU A 103 12.23 11.92 5.42
N THR A 104 12.89 11.62 6.54
CA THR A 104 14.25 12.08 6.83
C THR A 104 15.16 10.86 6.92
N LYS A 105 16.24 10.88 6.13
CA LYS A 105 17.27 9.84 6.10
C LYS A 105 18.61 10.42 6.51
N ASN A 106 19.43 9.59 7.14
CA ASN A 106 20.82 9.92 7.45
C ASN A 106 21.68 9.96 6.18
N CYS A 107 21.33 9.18 5.16
CA CYS A 107 21.97 9.21 3.85
C CYS A 107 20.93 8.90 2.77
N TRP A 108 20.81 9.80 1.80
CA TRP A 108 20.10 9.59 0.54
C TRP A 108 21.09 9.00 -0.47
N ASP A 109 21.06 7.69 -0.61
CA ASP A 109 21.84 6.97 -1.61
C ASP A 109 21.23 7.12 -3.01
N VAL A 110 22.03 6.79 -4.02
CA VAL A 110 21.62 6.91 -5.42
C VAL A 110 20.39 6.05 -5.71
N MET A 111 20.26 4.85 -5.11
CA MET A 111 19.11 3.98 -5.36
C MET A 111 17.81 4.56 -4.78
N SER A 112 17.88 5.23 -3.62
CA SER A 112 16.72 5.97 -3.07
C SER A 112 16.28 7.10 -3.99
N LEU A 113 17.23 7.85 -4.56
CA LEU A 113 16.93 8.96 -5.48
C LEU A 113 16.36 8.47 -6.81
N GLU A 114 16.98 7.46 -7.44
CA GLU A 114 16.48 6.83 -8.66
C GLU A 114 15.09 6.22 -8.46
N ARG A 115 14.78 5.68 -7.27
CA ARG A 115 13.46 5.16 -6.96
C ARG A 115 12.39 6.26 -6.89
N ILE A 116 12.73 7.42 -6.31
CA ILE A 116 11.82 8.58 -6.31
C ILE A 116 11.60 9.05 -7.75
N GLU A 117 12.67 9.16 -8.54
CA GLU A 117 12.57 9.59 -9.95
C GLU A 117 11.72 8.61 -10.77
N MET A 118 11.87 7.30 -10.54
CA MET A 118 11.06 6.27 -11.19
C MET A 118 9.58 6.37 -10.80
N ALA A 119 9.27 6.66 -9.53
CA ALA A 119 7.89 6.84 -9.09
C ALA A 119 7.24 8.11 -9.67
N CYS A 120 8.01 9.18 -9.87
CA CYS A 120 7.48 10.44 -10.41
C CYS A 120 7.38 10.48 -11.95
N ASP A 121 7.99 9.52 -12.66
CA ASP A 121 8.04 9.51 -14.11
C ASP A 121 6.85 8.77 -14.74
N ILE A 122 5.84 9.54 -15.14
CA ILE A 122 4.60 9.06 -15.78
C ILE A 122 4.89 8.23 -17.04
N THR A 123 6.00 8.49 -17.75
CA THR A 123 6.30 7.78 -19.00
C THR A 123 6.65 6.31 -18.79
N LYS A 124 7.01 5.93 -17.56
CA LYS A 124 7.36 4.55 -17.17
C LYS A 124 6.17 3.72 -16.70
N GLN A 125 4.98 4.33 -16.56
CA GLN A 125 3.75 3.66 -16.14
C GLN A 125 3.07 2.91 -17.29
N ALA A 126 3.81 2.04 -17.99
CA ALA A 126 3.23 1.17 -19.01
C ALA A 126 2.48 0.02 -18.33
N GLU A 127 1.14 0.02 -18.42
CA GLU A 127 0.30 -1.06 -17.90
C GLU A 127 0.10 -2.15 -18.97
N LEU A 128 0.55 -3.37 -18.69
CA LEU A 128 0.30 -4.55 -19.53
C LEU A 128 -0.76 -5.44 -18.87
N ALA A 129 -1.91 -5.61 -19.52
CA ALA A 129 -2.90 -6.59 -19.09
C ALA A 129 -2.56 -7.98 -19.63
N ALA A 130 -2.62 -9.00 -18.77
CA ALA A 130 -2.39 -10.40 -19.11
C ALA A 130 -3.51 -11.29 -18.55
N VAL A 131 -3.95 -12.27 -19.34
CA VAL A 131 -4.95 -13.26 -18.91
C VAL A 131 -4.34 -14.65 -19.00
N VAL A 132 -4.14 -15.27 -17.84
CA VAL A 132 -3.67 -16.66 -17.76
C VAL A 132 -4.88 -17.55 -17.56
N MET A 133 -5.13 -18.46 -18.50
CA MET A 133 -6.33 -19.29 -18.48
C MET A 133 -6.01 -20.78 -18.67
N GLN A 134 -6.75 -21.61 -17.94
CA GLN A 134 -6.89 -23.04 -18.15
C GLN A 134 -8.39 -23.38 -18.17
N VAL A 135 -8.74 -24.62 -18.52
CA VAL A 135 -10.15 -25.03 -18.55
C VAL A 135 -10.76 -24.88 -17.15
N GLY A 136 -11.69 -23.92 -17.01
CA GLY A 136 -12.43 -23.66 -15.78
C GLY A 136 -11.73 -22.77 -14.75
N LEU A 137 -10.53 -22.24 -15.03
CA LEU A 137 -9.88 -21.26 -14.17
C LEU A 137 -9.15 -20.20 -15.00
N ALA A 138 -9.41 -18.93 -14.74
CA ALA A 138 -8.69 -17.82 -15.33
C ALA A 138 -8.25 -16.81 -14.27
N HIS A 139 -7.05 -16.26 -14.45
CA HIS A 139 -6.51 -15.16 -13.67
C HIS A 139 -6.30 -13.96 -14.58
N LEU A 140 -6.89 -12.84 -14.17
CA LEU A 140 -6.72 -11.54 -14.80
C LEU A 140 -5.64 -10.79 -14.04
N CYS A 141 -4.52 -10.56 -14.69
CA CYS A 141 -3.35 -9.92 -14.12
C CYS A 141 -3.12 -8.57 -14.79
N LEU A 142 -2.83 -7.56 -13.99
CA LEU A 142 -2.31 -6.28 -14.43
C LEU A 142 -0.83 -6.23 -14.07
N ILE A 143 0.03 -6.24 -15.07
CA ILE A 143 1.47 -6.18 -14.92
C ILE A 143 1.87 -4.71 -15.07
N LYS A 144 2.31 -4.13 -13.95
CA LYS A 144 2.91 -2.80 -13.89
C LYS A 144 4.44 -2.96 -13.85
N GLY A 145 5.18 -1.86 -13.99
CA GLY A 145 6.64 -1.89 -14.00
C GLY A 145 7.26 -2.40 -12.69
N ASP A 146 6.56 -2.22 -11.57
CA ASP A 146 7.03 -2.45 -10.21
C ASP A 146 6.33 -3.64 -9.52
N MET A 147 5.10 -3.97 -9.91
CA MET A 147 4.32 -5.07 -9.35
C MET A 147 3.37 -5.74 -10.36
N THR A 148 2.99 -6.98 -10.08
CA THR A 148 1.88 -7.66 -10.77
C THR A 148 0.70 -7.82 -9.83
N VAL A 149 -0.46 -7.28 -10.21
CA VAL A 149 -1.69 -7.33 -9.42
C VAL A 149 -2.69 -8.27 -10.07
N ILE A 150 -3.15 -9.28 -9.33
CA ILE A 150 -4.27 -10.13 -9.77
C ILE A 150 -5.56 -9.36 -9.52
N ARG A 151 -6.23 -8.93 -10.59
CA ARG A 151 -7.48 -8.17 -10.55
C ARG A 151 -8.69 -9.06 -10.33
N ALA A 152 -8.70 -10.24 -10.96
CA ALA A 152 -9.81 -11.17 -10.81
C ALA A 152 -9.34 -12.63 -10.94
N LYS A 153 -9.99 -13.49 -10.15
CA LYS A 153 -9.90 -14.95 -10.27
C LYS A 153 -11.29 -15.46 -10.67
N ILE A 154 -11.38 -16.10 -11.83
CA ILE A 154 -12.62 -16.63 -12.38
C ILE A 154 -12.54 -18.14 -12.34
N GLU A 155 -13.42 -18.77 -11.58
CA GLU A 155 -13.47 -20.22 -11.43
C GLU A 155 -14.84 -20.73 -11.89
N THR A 156 -14.85 -21.70 -12.81
CA THR A 156 -16.07 -22.27 -13.39
C THR A 156 -15.89 -23.76 -13.62
N SER A 157 -16.81 -24.58 -13.13
CA SER A 157 -16.77 -26.02 -13.37
C SER A 157 -17.19 -26.34 -14.81
N VAL A 158 -16.22 -26.66 -15.67
CA VAL A 158 -16.46 -27.05 -17.06
C VAL A 158 -16.56 -28.58 -17.15
N PRO A 159 -17.68 -29.16 -17.61
CA PRO A 159 -17.84 -30.61 -17.73
C PRO A 159 -16.83 -31.21 -18.71
N LYS A 160 -16.32 -32.42 -18.43
CA LYS A 160 -15.42 -33.14 -19.35
C LYS A 160 -16.10 -33.46 -20.69
N LYS A 161 -15.30 -33.44 -21.77
CA LYS A 161 -15.79 -33.75 -23.13
C LYS A 161 -16.26 -35.20 -23.19
N ARG A 162 -17.51 -35.40 -23.63
CA ARG A 162 -18.10 -36.73 -23.89
C ARG A 162 -18.76 -36.73 -25.28
N PRO A 163 -18.65 -37.82 -26.06
CA PRO A 163 -19.31 -37.92 -27.35
C PRO A 163 -20.83 -37.78 -27.18
N GLY A 164 -21.47 -36.99 -28.04
CA GLY A 164 -22.92 -36.73 -28.02
C GLY A 164 -23.41 -35.70 -26.99
N ASN A 165 -22.53 -35.11 -26.16
CA ASN A 165 -22.92 -34.13 -25.15
C ASN A 165 -22.41 -32.71 -25.46
N SER A 166 -23.32 -31.75 -25.61
CA SER A 166 -23.02 -30.33 -25.84
C SER A 166 -22.73 -29.53 -24.57
N ALA A 167 -22.85 -30.13 -23.38
CA ALA A 167 -22.63 -29.45 -22.10
C ALA A 167 -21.22 -28.88 -21.95
N HIS A 168 -20.19 -29.55 -22.50
CA HIS A 168 -18.83 -29.02 -22.50
C HIS A 168 -18.74 -27.72 -23.30
N ALA A 169 -19.31 -27.67 -24.50
CA ALA A 169 -19.27 -26.48 -25.35
C ALA A 169 -19.99 -25.29 -24.67
N LYS A 170 -21.20 -25.52 -24.15
CA LYS A 170 -21.95 -24.51 -23.40
C LYS A 170 -21.25 -24.02 -22.13
N GLY A 171 -20.59 -24.93 -21.40
CA GLY A 171 -19.82 -24.57 -20.21
C GLY A 171 -18.59 -23.74 -20.53
N THR A 172 -17.93 -24.04 -21.66
CA THR A 172 -16.76 -23.29 -22.15
C THR A 172 -17.14 -21.90 -22.64
N GLU A 173 -18.26 -21.77 -23.38
CA GLU A 173 -18.79 -20.49 -23.85
C GLU A 173 -19.11 -19.55 -22.69
N LYS A 174 -19.85 -20.04 -21.68
CA LYS A 174 -20.12 -19.28 -20.44
C LYS A 174 -18.86 -18.86 -19.71
N PHE A 175 -17.83 -19.71 -19.68
CA PHE A 175 -16.56 -19.39 -19.06
C PHE A 175 -15.84 -18.24 -19.80
N TYR A 176 -15.81 -18.26 -21.13
CA TYR A 176 -15.25 -17.15 -21.92
C TYR A 176 -16.07 -15.85 -21.80
N GLU A 177 -17.40 -15.94 -21.75
CA GLU A 177 -18.25 -14.77 -21.49
C GLU A 177 -17.95 -14.13 -20.14
N ASN A 178 -17.73 -14.93 -19.09
CA ASN A 178 -17.34 -14.43 -17.77
C ASN A 178 -15.97 -13.74 -17.81
N ILE A 179 -15.00 -14.29 -18.55
CA ILE A 179 -13.68 -13.65 -18.73
C ILE A 179 -13.81 -12.30 -19.42
N VAL A 180 -14.53 -12.24 -20.55
CA VAL A 180 -14.73 -10.98 -21.29
C VAL A 180 -15.48 -9.96 -20.44
N ARG A 181 -16.44 -10.38 -19.62
CA ARG A 181 -17.15 -9.51 -18.67
C ARG A 181 -16.23 -8.95 -17.59
N SER A 182 -15.23 -9.71 -17.13
CA SER A 182 -14.28 -9.23 -16.12
C SER A 182 -13.17 -8.35 -16.68
N ILE A 183 -12.96 -8.33 -18.00
CA ILE A 183 -12.02 -7.41 -18.67
C ILE A 183 -12.66 -6.04 -18.92
N ARG A 184 -13.97 -6.00 -19.18
CA ARG A 184 -14.75 -4.77 -19.40
C ARG A 184 -15.11 -4.09 -18.09
#